data_AF-A0A7K4IQT6-F1
#
_entry.id   AF-A0A7K4IQT6-F1
#
_cell.length_a   1.000
_cell.length_b   1.000
_cell.length_c   1.000
_cell.angle_alpha   90.00
_cell.angle_beta   90.00
_cell.angle_gamma   90.00
#
_symmetry.space_group_name_H-M   'P 1'
#
loop_
_entity.id
_entity.type
_entity.pdbx_description
1 polymer ?
#
loop_
_entity_poly.entity_id
_entity_poly.type
_entity_poly.pdbx_seq_one_letter_code
_entity_poly.pdbx_strand_id
1 'polypeptide(L)'
;MKKVARVFFIILCLLFALFIMKYPLHVTASPLTWTVNDDALPAANFTKIQDAIDVASSDDIIFVYAGTYYENIVVNKSVTIIGEDRNFTIIDGAKNGTVVFIKANSVTMEGFTIRNSGAYPYVGVHVERYFFGNVISNNKIINNSEGISVYSSSDNVISNNIISNNSEGLAISFSINNVVSDNLVISNDNSGIYLYFSGGNTISGNTLQDNLGGVSAYFSSGNVISNNVISDNRDGLTIDLSSRQNLIYHNDFDNIYDVRTDPDLVNYWDYIGEGNYWSDYEGQDLNGDGIGDSPHNITENNRDNYPLMGMFSTFKIVLSTKTYIVTVVSNSTVTDFEFEIGEETGNKIISYNVLNANDSIGFSRVMIPLELMADPYFVLMDGSEIIPTLLNISSESAYLYFTYLIQNSTISIVSSRTMQLYFDLLAQYSALQESLNELNITFFDLLEDYSSLLVNYSRLLESFYALNASYQQHLLDYSLQMENIRSLLYIFAVAIAVFMVTTVYLSKFAHAKIPPRTETAEGG
;
A
#
# COMPACT_ATOMS: atom_id res chain seq x y z
N MET A 1 18.90 -38.19 -63.98
CA MET A 1 17.93 -37.62 -63.00
C MET A 1 17.26 -38.67 -62.10
N LYS A 2 16.70 -39.78 -62.60
CA LYS A 2 15.98 -40.79 -61.78
C LYS A 2 16.81 -41.53 -60.70
N LYS A 3 18.11 -41.77 -60.92
CA LYS A 3 18.99 -42.43 -59.92
C LYS A 3 19.36 -41.52 -58.75
N VAL A 4 19.64 -40.24 -59.02
CA VAL A 4 20.00 -39.24 -58.00
C VAL A 4 18.82 -38.95 -57.09
N ALA A 5 17.60 -38.82 -57.65
CA ALA A 5 16.38 -38.63 -56.86
C ALA A 5 16.07 -39.82 -55.94
N ARG A 6 16.34 -41.06 -56.37
CA ARG A 6 16.18 -42.26 -55.51
C ARG A 6 17.18 -42.30 -54.36
N VAL A 7 18.44 -41.95 -54.63
CA VAL A 7 19.47 -41.89 -53.57
C VAL A 7 19.14 -40.80 -52.57
N PHE A 8 18.70 -39.62 -53.03
CA PHE A 8 18.29 -38.52 -52.16
C PHE A 8 17.07 -38.88 -51.31
N PHE A 9 16.08 -39.58 -51.89
CA PHE A 9 14.90 -40.05 -51.15
C PHE A 9 15.25 -41.10 -50.09
N ILE A 10 16.15 -42.05 -50.39
CA ILE A 10 16.61 -43.05 -49.43
C ILE A 10 17.40 -42.39 -48.29
N ILE A 11 18.27 -41.42 -48.59
CA ILE A 11 19.01 -40.65 -47.58
C ILE A 11 18.05 -39.83 -46.70
N LEU A 12 17.03 -39.20 -47.29
CA LEU A 12 16.02 -38.44 -46.54
C LEU A 12 15.19 -39.36 -45.62
N CYS A 13 14.80 -40.55 -46.08
CA CYS A 13 14.10 -41.53 -45.24
C CYS A 13 14.97 -42.07 -44.10
N LEU A 14 16.27 -42.30 -44.35
CA LEU A 14 17.21 -42.74 -43.31
C LEU A 14 17.46 -41.63 -42.27
N LEU A 15 17.58 -40.38 -42.70
CA LEU A 15 17.70 -39.23 -41.81
C LEU A 15 16.43 -39.00 -40.99
N PHE A 16 15.25 -39.21 -41.59
CA PHE A 16 13.97 -39.13 -40.88
C PHE A 16 13.79 -40.28 -39.89
N ALA A 17 14.22 -41.50 -40.21
CA ALA A 17 14.21 -42.63 -39.29
C ALA A 17 15.20 -42.43 -38.11
N LEU A 18 16.38 -41.85 -38.37
CA LEU A 18 17.33 -41.44 -37.33
C LEU A 18 16.81 -40.29 -36.48
N PHE A 19 15.99 -39.40 -37.04
CA PHE A 19 15.29 -38.34 -36.31
C PHE A 19 14.23 -38.91 -35.37
N ILE A 20 13.42 -39.89 -35.83
CA ILE A 20 12.42 -40.56 -34.99
C ILE A 20 13.08 -41.42 -33.89
N MET A 21 14.24 -42.04 -34.14
CA MET A 21 14.98 -42.79 -33.11
C MET A 21 15.61 -41.92 -32.02
N LYS A 22 15.76 -40.60 -32.24
CA LYS A 22 16.27 -39.65 -31.24
C LYS A 22 15.20 -39.12 -30.27
N TYR A 23 13.92 -39.33 -30.58
CA TYR A 23 12.81 -38.94 -29.73
C TYR A 23 11.97 -40.18 -29.47
N PRO A 24 12.29 -41.00 -28.45
CA PRO A 24 11.33 -41.99 -28.00
C PRO A 24 10.04 -41.24 -27.66
N LEU A 25 8.99 -41.51 -28.45
CA LEU A 25 7.63 -41.18 -28.07
C LEU A 25 7.31 -42.02 -26.83
N HIS A 26 7.61 -41.47 -25.67
CA HIS A 26 7.10 -41.97 -24.41
C HIS A 26 5.61 -41.66 -24.39
N VAL A 27 4.81 -42.60 -24.90
CA VAL A 27 3.42 -42.71 -24.48
C VAL A 27 3.48 -43.22 -23.04
N THR A 28 3.69 -42.31 -22.08
CA THR A 28 3.46 -42.65 -20.68
C THR A 28 1.98 -42.95 -20.56
N ALA A 29 1.65 -44.14 -20.07
CA ALA A 29 0.30 -44.42 -19.61
C ALA A 29 -0.07 -43.34 -18.58
N SER A 30 -1.34 -42.94 -18.52
CA SER A 30 -1.80 -42.05 -17.46
C SER A 30 -1.43 -42.68 -16.11
N PRO A 31 -0.93 -41.88 -15.15
CA PRO A 31 -0.49 -42.40 -13.86
C PRO A 31 -1.63 -43.14 -13.18
N LEU A 32 -1.35 -44.33 -12.66
CA LEU A 32 -2.32 -45.11 -11.91
C LEU A 32 -2.38 -44.60 -10.47
N THR A 33 -3.54 -44.76 -9.84
CA THR A 33 -3.72 -44.48 -8.42
C THR A 33 -3.83 -45.78 -7.65
N TRP A 34 -2.91 -46.00 -6.71
CA TRP A 34 -2.92 -47.09 -5.74
C TRP A 34 -3.45 -46.57 -4.41
N THR A 35 -4.48 -47.22 -3.88
CA THR A 35 -5.10 -46.83 -2.61
C THR A 35 -4.58 -47.68 -1.46
N VAL A 36 -4.39 -47.07 -0.29
CA VAL A 36 -3.92 -47.72 0.95
C VAL A 36 -4.87 -47.42 2.10
N ASN A 37 -5.30 -48.45 2.83
CA ASN A 37 -6.15 -48.30 4.03
C ASN A 37 -5.82 -49.35 5.11
N ASP A 38 -5.57 -48.93 6.35
CA ASP A 38 -5.18 -49.80 7.47
C ASP A 38 -6.35 -50.62 8.05
N ASP A 39 -7.61 -50.20 7.84
CA ASP A 39 -8.80 -50.83 8.45
C ASP A 39 -9.79 -51.46 7.45
N ALA A 40 -9.40 -51.52 6.16
CA ALA A 40 -10.15 -52.10 5.04
C ALA A 40 -11.47 -51.42 4.65
N LEU A 41 -11.84 -50.26 5.22
CA LEU A 41 -13.00 -49.46 4.80
C LEU A 41 -12.68 -47.94 4.70
N PRO A 42 -12.71 -47.32 3.50
CA PRO A 42 -13.09 -47.90 2.22
C PRO A 42 -12.11 -48.98 1.74
N ALA A 43 -12.59 -49.86 0.87
CA ALA A 43 -11.77 -50.89 0.28
C ALA A 43 -10.61 -50.24 -0.49
N ALA A 44 -9.38 -50.68 -0.20
CA ALA A 44 -8.16 -50.18 -0.79
C ALA A 44 -7.38 -51.31 -1.49
N ASN A 45 -6.43 -50.94 -2.34
CA ASN A 45 -5.57 -51.91 -3.02
C ASN A 45 -4.61 -52.59 -2.04
N PHE A 46 -4.16 -51.86 -1.02
CA PHE A 46 -3.17 -52.32 -0.04
C PHE A 46 -3.58 -51.92 1.38
N THR A 47 -3.04 -52.62 2.38
CA THR A 47 -3.15 -52.25 3.80
C THR A 47 -1.89 -51.58 4.35
N LYS A 48 -0.82 -51.55 3.55
CA LYS A 48 0.48 -50.99 3.90
C LYS A 48 0.94 -50.03 2.80
N ILE A 49 1.58 -48.95 3.21
CA ILE A 49 2.11 -47.94 2.29
C ILE A 49 3.28 -48.54 1.49
N GLN A 50 4.16 -49.32 2.14
CA GLN A 50 5.30 -49.92 1.44
C GLN A 50 4.86 -50.88 0.32
N ASP A 51 3.81 -51.67 0.54
CA ASP A 51 3.33 -52.62 -0.47
C ASP A 51 2.82 -51.88 -1.74
N ALA A 52 2.20 -50.71 -1.55
CA ALA A 52 1.79 -49.86 -2.67
C ALA A 52 2.99 -49.27 -3.42
N ILE A 53 4.01 -48.79 -2.71
CA ILE A 53 5.27 -48.30 -3.30
C ILE A 53 5.94 -49.41 -4.11
N ASP A 54 5.98 -50.63 -3.58
CA ASP A 54 6.65 -51.78 -4.21
C ASP A 54 5.99 -52.19 -5.54
N VAL A 55 4.68 -51.98 -5.68
CA VAL A 55 3.93 -52.27 -6.93
C VAL A 55 3.87 -51.08 -7.89
N ALA A 56 3.88 -49.85 -7.39
CA ALA A 56 3.76 -48.64 -8.21
C ALA A 56 4.81 -48.53 -9.32
N SER A 57 4.45 -47.95 -10.45
CA SER A 57 5.37 -47.50 -11.48
C SER A 57 5.79 -46.06 -11.24
N SER A 58 6.84 -45.58 -11.92
CA SER A 58 7.15 -44.16 -11.89
C SER A 58 5.96 -43.33 -12.35
N ASP A 59 5.78 -42.17 -11.72
CA ASP A 59 4.72 -41.19 -11.88
C ASP A 59 3.35 -41.61 -11.33
N ASP A 60 3.20 -42.85 -10.83
CA ASP A 60 1.96 -43.28 -10.15
C ASP A 60 1.70 -42.47 -8.87
N ILE A 61 0.43 -42.45 -8.47
CA ILE A 61 -0.07 -41.83 -7.26
C ILE A 61 -0.38 -42.92 -6.23
N ILE A 62 0.05 -42.71 -5.00
CA ILE A 62 -0.29 -43.53 -3.84
C ILE A 62 -1.15 -42.67 -2.92
N PHE A 63 -2.45 -42.98 -2.87
CA PHE A 63 -3.41 -42.29 -2.01
C PHE A 63 -3.64 -43.09 -0.73
N VAL A 64 -3.41 -42.47 0.43
CA VAL A 64 -3.46 -43.12 1.73
C VAL A 64 -4.60 -42.52 2.55
N TYR A 65 -5.58 -43.35 2.89
CA TYR A 65 -6.72 -42.94 3.72
C TYR A 65 -6.26 -42.58 5.15
N ALA A 66 -7.08 -41.83 5.87
CA ALA A 66 -6.86 -41.53 7.28
C ALA A 66 -6.74 -42.83 8.10
N GLY A 67 -5.71 -42.91 8.93
CA GLY A 67 -5.31 -44.16 9.58
C GLY A 67 -3.95 -44.02 10.26
N THR A 68 -3.55 -45.03 11.06
CA THR A 68 -2.22 -45.06 11.68
C THR A 68 -1.41 -46.23 11.14
N TYR A 69 -0.43 -45.90 10.31
CA TYR A 69 0.47 -46.83 9.65
C TYR A 69 1.77 -46.94 10.45
N TYR A 70 1.93 -48.05 11.15
CA TYR A 70 3.17 -48.37 11.88
C TYR A 70 4.20 -48.96 10.92
N GLU A 71 4.92 -48.08 10.22
CA GLU A 71 5.82 -48.43 9.13
C GLU A 71 7.10 -47.57 9.11
N ASN A 72 8.16 -48.13 8.54
CA ASN A 72 9.33 -47.39 8.09
C ASN A 72 9.42 -47.57 6.57
N ILE A 73 9.03 -46.56 5.80
CA ILE A 73 8.87 -46.69 4.35
C ILE A 73 10.12 -46.24 3.59
N VAL A 74 10.41 -46.92 2.49
CA VAL A 74 11.50 -46.60 1.55
C VAL A 74 10.89 -46.29 0.19
N VAL A 75 10.99 -45.02 -0.21
CA VAL A 75 10.48 -44.54 -1.51
C VAL A 75 11.60 -44.59 -2.53
N ASN A 76 11.65 -45.66 -3.32
CA ASN A 76 12.72 -45.91 -4.30
C ASN A 76 12.27 -45.73 -5.77
N LYS A 77 11.11 -45.08 -5.97
CA LYS A 77 10.54 -44.75 -7.29
C LYS A 77 10.06 -43.29 -7.27
N SER A 78 10.05 -42.65 -8.45
CA SER A 78 9.47 -41.32 -8.63
C SER A 78 7.95 -41.46 -8.54
N VAL A 79 7.34 -41.19 -7.39
CA VAL A 79 5.90 -41.35 -7.15
C VAL A 79 5.36 -40.17 -6.38
N THR A 80 4.04 -39.95 -6.48
CA THR A 80 3.33 -38.97 -5.64
C THR A 80 2.59 -39.71 -4.53
N ILE A 81 2.88 -39.39 -3.28
CA ILE A 81 2.28 -40.01 -2.09
C ILE A 81 1.46 -38.96 -1.36
N ILE A 82 0.15 -39.18 -1.26
CA ILE A 82 -0.82 -38.22 -0.72
C ILE A 82 -1.58 -38.87 0.42
N GLY A 83 -1.52 -38.27 1.61
CA GLY A 83 -2.39 -38.59 2.72
C GLY A 83 -3.71 -37.81 2.64
N GLU A 84 -4.81 -38.47 2.98
CA GLU A 84 -6.17 -37.91 2.94
C GLU A 84 -6.31 -36.64 3.81
N ASP A 85 -5.72 -36.64 5.01
CA ASP A 85 -5.69 -35.49 5.90
C ASP A 85 -4.43 -35.53 6.77
N ARG A 86 -3.59 -34.48 6.72
CA ARG A 86 -2.35 -34.40 7.52
C ARG A 86 -2.53 -34.59 9.01
N ASN A 87 -3.72 -34.36 9.57
CA ASN A 87 -3.98 -34.55 10.99
C ASN A 87 -4.36 -36.00 11.35
N PHE A 88 -4.80 -36.80 10.38
CA PHE A 88 -5.37 -38.14 10.62
C PHE A 88 -4.69 -39.26 9.82
N THR A 89 -3.94 -38.97 8.77
CA THR A 89 -3.10 -39.93 8.05
C THR A 89 -1.70 -39.93 8.66
N ILE A 90 -1.41 -40.93 9.50
CA ILE A 90 -0.20 -40.96 10.35
C ILE A 90 0.74 -42.07 9.91
N ILE A 91 2.00 -41.74 9.66
CA ILE A 91 3.11 -42.71 9.58
C ILE A 91 3.88 -42.66 10.90
N ASP A 92 3.83 -43.73 11.67
CA ASP A 92 4.43 -43.85 12.99
C ASP A 92 5.61 -44.82 12.96
N GLY A 93 6.83 -44.30 13.16
CA GLY A 93 8.05 -45.12 13.16
C GLY A 93 8.21 -46.01 14.39
N ALA A 94 7.28 -45.97 15.35
CA ALA A 94 7.31 -46.77 16.57
C ALA A 94 8.63 -46.66 17.37
N LYS A 95 9.27 -45.48 17.32
CA LYS A 95 10.58 -45.18 17.91
C LYS A 95 11.72 -46.07 17.39
N ASN A 96 11.63 -46.50 16.15
CA ASN A 96 12.62 -47.35 15.50
C ASN A 96 12.86 -46.91 14.06
N GLY A 97 14.13 -46.76 13.66
CA GLY A 97 14.48 -46.44 12.28
C GLY A 97 14.02 -45.06 11.79
N THR A 98 14.41 -44.74 10.57
CA THR A 98 13.91 -43.56 9.83
C THR A 98 12.48 -43.84 9.37
N VAL A 99 11.55 -42.89 9.56
CA VAL A 99 10.13 -43.12 9.26
C VAL A 99 9.89 -43.14 7.75
N VAL A 100 10.42 -42.15 7.03
CA VAL A 100 10.35 -42.04 5.57
C VAL A 100 11.74 -41.86 4.99
N PHE A 101 12.14 -42.77 4.12
CA PHE A 101 13.45 -42.77 3.47
C PHE A 101 13.29 -42.61 1.96
N ILE A 102 13.58 -41.42 1.44
CA ILE A 102 13.46 -41.09 0.01
C ILE A 102 14.78 -41.43 -0.70
N LYS A 103 14.68 -42.34 -1.69
CA LYS A 103 15.77 -42.86 -2.53
C LYS A 103 15.41 -42.82 -4.02
N ALA A 104 14.70 -41.78 -4.44
CA ALA A 104 14.34 -41.52 -5.82
C ALA A 104 14.24 -40.01 -6.07
N ASN A 105 14.36 -39.61 -7.33
CA ASN A 105 14.10 -38.23 -7.75
C ASN A 105 12.60 -37.99 -7.88
N SER A 106 12.20 -36.72 -7.83
CA SER A 106 10.84 -36.30 -8.20
C SER A 106 9.73 -36.99 -7.38
N VAL A 107 10.04 -37.37 -6.14
CA VAL A 107 9.05 -37.83 -5.18
C VAL A 107 8.28 -36.63 -4.66
N THR A 108 6.95 -36.72 -4.65
CA THR A 108 6.09 -35.79 -3.92
C THR A 108 5.50 -36.50 -2.72
N MET A 109 5.60 -35.89 -1.54
CA MET A 109 5.00 -36.39 -0.30
C MET A 109 4.21 -35.29 0.40
N GLU A 110 2.91 -35.50 0.55
CA GLU A 110 2.03 -34.53 1.20
C GLU A 110 0.88 -35.14 1.99
N GLY A 111 0.35 -34.39 2.96
CA GLY A 111 -0.86 -34.77 3.69
C GLY A 111 -0.64 -35.79 4.81
N PHE A 112 0.58 -35.90 5.37
CA PHE A 112 0.87 -36.86 6.44
C PHE A 112 1.23 -36.19 7.77
N THR A 113 0.89 -36.85 8.88
CA THR A 113 1.66 -36.74 10.13
C THR A 113 2.76 -37.79 10.13
N ILE A 114 4.01 -37.40 10.34
CA ILE A 114 5.19 -38.28 10.36
C ILE A 114 5.86 -38.15 11.73
N ARG A 115 5.91 -39.25 12.50
CA ARG A 115 6.33 -39.19 13.90
C ARG A 115 7.06 -40.41 14.43
N ASN A 116 7.69 -40.20 15.58
CA ASN A 116 8.32 -41.25 16.39
C ASN A 116 9.39 -42.01 15.61
N SER A 117 10.32 -41.31 14.95
CA SER A 117 11.56 -41.93 14.47
C SER A 117 12.32 -42.60 15.62
N GLY A 118 13.26 -43.48 15.28
CA GLY A 118 14.24 -43.95 16.25
C GLY A 118 15.10 -42.81 16.80
N ALA A 119 15.87 -43.10 17.85
CA ALA A 119 16.89 -42.16 18.34
C ALA A 119 17.93 -41.86 17.25
N TYR A 120 18.66 -40.74 17.38
CA TYR A 120 19.74 -40.38 16.46
C TYR A 120 20.60 -41.60 16.10
N PRO A 121 20.86 -41.87 14.80
CA PRO A 121 20.76 -40.96 13.65
C PRO A 121 19.47 -41.08 12.82
N TYR A 122 18.36 -41.58 13.39
CA TYR A 122 17.14 -41.81 12.60
C TYR A 122 16.23 -40.58 12.50
N VAL A 123 15.67 -40.36 11.30
CA VAL A 123 14.98 -39.11 10.93
C VAL A 123 13.48 -39.36 10.70
N GLY A 124 12.65 -38.33 10.83
CA GLY A 124 11.27 -38.35 10.32
C GLY A 124 11.24 -38.57 8.81
N VAL A 125 11.76 -37.60 8.05
CA VAL A 125 11.90 -37.68 6.58
C VAL A 125 13.35 -37.47 6.16
N HIS A 126 13.96 -38.47 5.52
CA HIS A 126 15.32 -38.38 5.00
C HIS A 126 15.36 -38.44 3.49
N VAL A 127 15.91 -37.41 2.85
CA VAL A 127 16.26 -37.39 1.42
C VAL A 127 17.73 -37.75 1.26
N GLU A 128 17.97 -38.92 0.67
CA GLU A 128 19.30 -39.49 0.51
C GLU A 128 20.12 -38.79 -0.57
N ARG A 129 21.44 -38.98 -0.49
CA ARG A 129 22.39 -38.48 -1.48
C ARG A 129 22.01 -38.84 -2.91
N TYR A 130 22.27 -37.90 -3.82
CA TYR A 130 22.10 -38.05 -5.27
C TYR A 130 20.66 -38.23 -5.75
N PHE A 131 19.68 -37.90 -4.91
CA PHE A 131 18.28 -37.83 -5.31
C PHE A 131 17.80 -36.38 -5.25
N PHE A 132 17.17 -35.88 -6.30
CA PHE A 132 16.93 -34.45 -6.53
C PHE A 132 15.48 -34.17 -6.91
N GLY A 133 15.07 -32.91 -6.80
CA GLY A 133 13.76 -32.50 -7.30
C GLY A 133 12.58 -33.03 -6.48
N ASN A 134 12.78 -33.39 -5.21
CA ASN A 134 11.72 -33.91 -4.36
C ASN A 134 10.91 -32.78 -3.73
N VAL A 135 9.64 -33.04 -3.49
CA VAL A 135 8.70 -32.10 -2.87
C VAL A 135 8.17 -32.73 -1.59
N ILE A 136 8.45 -32.09 -0.45
CA ILE A 136 7.92 -32.47 0.85
C ILE A 136 7.04 -31.31 1.30
N SER A 137 5.72 -31.47 1.21
CA SER A 137 4.80 -30.37 1.46
C SER A 137 3.55 -30.73 2.24
N ASN A 138 2.96 -29.77 2.95
CA ASN A 138 1.69 -29.98 3.67
C ASN A 138 1.72 -31.13 4.70
N ASN A 139 2.88 -31.44 5.29
CA ASN A 139 3.02 -32.48 6.32
C ASN A 139 3.13 -31.90 7.73
N LYS A 140 2.89 -32.74 8.73
CA LYS A 140 3.16 -32.48 10.15
C LYS A 140 4.25 -33.43 10.64
N ILE A 141 5.43 -32.93 10.97
CA ILE A 141 6.62 -33.72 11.27
C ILE A 141 7.02 -33.49 12.72
N ILE A 142 6.76 -34.47 13.57
CA ILE A 142 6.77 -34.29 15.03
C ILE A 142 7.41 -35.45 15.79
N ASN A 143 8.04 -35.15 16.93
CA ASN A 143 8.58 -36.15 17.84
C ASN A 143 9.61 -37.09 17.17
N ASN A 144 10.49 -36.54 16.34
CA ASN A 144 11.59 -37.27 15.71
C ASN A 144 12.94 -36.76 16.25
N SER A 145 14.03 -37.53 16.09
CA SER A 145 15.37 -37.03 16.45
C SER A 145 15.78 -35.88 15.52
N GLU A 146 15.58 -36.05 14.22
CA GLU A 146 15.61 -34.97 13.24
C GLU A 146 14.28 -35.00 12.49
N GLY A 147 13.63 -33.85 12.28
CA GLY A 147 12.35 -33.78 11.57
C GLY A 147 12.52 -34.14 10.10
N ILE A 148 13.24 -33.29 9.36
CA ILE A 148 13.60 -33.51 7.96
C ILE A 148 15.12 -33.40 7.80
N SER A 149 15.71 -34.29 7.01
CA SER A 149 17.13 -34.28 6.68
C SER A 149 17.32 -34.40 5.17
N VAL A 150 17.94 -33.39 4.55
CA VAL A 150 18.31 -33.37 3.13
C VAL A 150 19.83 -33.48 3.04
N TYR A 151 20.32 -34.62 2.54
CA TYR A 151 21.74 -34.91 2.57
C TYR A 151 22.30 -35.12 1.16
N SER A 152 23.25 -34.27 0.75
CA SER A 152 23.89 -34.34 -0.59
C SER A 152 22.86 -34.41 -1.73
N SER A 153 21.83 -33.57 -1.64
CA SER A 153 20.62 -33.61 -2.44
C SER A 153 20.15 -32.18 -2.74
N SER A 154 20.14 -31.82 -4.01
CA SER A 154 19.82 -30.48 -4.52
C SER A 154 18.42 -30.39 -5.15
N ASP A 155 17.98 -29.14 -5.37
CA ASP A 155 16.76 -28.81 -6.12
C ASP A 155 15.47 -29.36 -5.47
N ASN A 156 15.45 -29.58 -4.16
CA ASN A 156 14.25 -30.00 -3.43
C ASN A 156 13.43 -28.80 -2.95
N VAL A 157 12.13 -29.03 -2.77
CA VAL A 157 11.17 -28.07 -2.22
C VAL A 157 10.60 -28.63 -0.92
N ILE A 158 10.79 -27.88 0.16
CA ILE A 158 10.22 -28.17 1.48
C ILE A 158 9.28 -27.04 1.82
N SER A 159 7.96 -27.25 1.74
CA SER A 159 7.01 -26.15 1.91
C SER A 159 5.71 -26.46 2.63
N ASN A 160 5.12 -25.47 3.31
CA ASN A 160 3.82 -25.63 3.99
C ASN A 160 3.79 -26.76 5.04
N ASN A 161 4.94 -27.14 5.60
CA ASN A 161 5.03 -28.15 6.65
C ASN A 161 4.94 -27.52 8.04
N ILE A 162 4.43 -28.30 9.00
CA ILE A 162 4.52 -28.01 10.43
C ILE A 162 5.61 -28.92 11.00
N ILE A 163 6.74 -28.36 11.42
CA ILE A 163 7.90 -29.09 11.93
C ILE A 163 8.09 -28.71 13.40
N SER A 164 7.75 -29.62 14.32
CA SER A 164 7.73 -29.26 15.73
C SER A 164 8.06 -30.39 16.68
N ASN A 165 8.62 -30.09 17.85
CA ASN A 165 8.96 -31.08 18.88
C ASN A 165 9.93 -32.15 18.35
N ASN A 166 10.89 -31.75 17.52
CA ASN A 166 12.01 -32.61 17.11
C ASN A 166 13.29 -32.13 17.80
N SER A 167 14.32 -32.97 17.90
CA SER A 167 15.59 -32.48 18.43
C SER A 167 16.31 -31.53 17.47
N GLU A 168 16.19 -31.76 16.16
CA GLU A 168 16.56 -30.81 15.09
C GLU A 168 15.36 -30.69 14.14
N GLY A 169 15.00 -29.47 13.72
CA GLY A 169 13.84 -29.24 12.86
C GLY A 169 14.05 -29.75 11.42
N LEU A 170 14.76 -28.96 10.62
CA LEU A 170 15.11 -29.24 9.23
C LEU A 170 16.62 -29.07 9.04
N ALA A 171 17.32 -30.15 8.67
CA ALA A 171 18.74 -30.13 8.36
C ALA A 171 18.97 -30.24 6.84
N ILE A 172 19.75 -29.31 6.28
CA ILE A 172 20.23 -29.33 4.90
C ILE A 172 21.75 -29.41 4.92
N SER A 173 22.27 -30.54 4.46
CA SER A 173 23.70 -30.87 4.54
C SER A 173 24.27 -31.17 3.15
N PHE A 174 25.40 -30.56 2.80
CA PHE A 174 26.11 -30.77 1.53
C PHE A 174 25.22 -30.56 0.29
N SER A 175 24.26 -29.63 0.37
CA SER A 175 23.16 -29.51 -0.59
C SER A 175 23.00 -28.08 -1.07
N ILE A 176 22.59 -27.90 -2.32
CA ILE A 176 22.47 -26.58 -2.96
C ILE A 176 21.13 -26.42 -3.67
N ASN A 177 20.73 -25.18 -3.95
CA ASN A 177 19.53 -24.85 -4.72
C ASN A 177 18.21 -25.44 -4.17
N ASN A 178 18.13 -25.70 -2.86
CA ASN A 178 16.87 -26.10 -2.23
C ASN A 178 16.04 -24.87 -1.88
N VAL A 179 14.72 -25.06 -1.88
CA VAL A 179 13.75 -24.04 -1.47
C VAL A 179 13.02 -24.51 -0.22
N VAL A 180 13.18 -23.77 0.87
CA VAL A 180 12.48 -23.96 2.13
C VAL A 180 11.53 -22.81 2.31
N SER A 181 10.22 -23.05 2.15
CA SER A 181 9.26 -21.94 2.14
C SER A 181 7.93 -22.18 2.82
N ASP A 182 7.35 -21.14 3.41
CA ASP A 182 6.01 -21.20 4.00
C ASP A 182 5.88 -22.30 5.08
N ASN A 183 6.96 -22.68 5.79
CA ASN A 183 6.92 -23.68 6.86
C ASN A 183 6.74 -23.03 8.24
N LEU A 184 6.02 -23.72 9.13
CA LEU A 184 5.93 -23.41 10.55
C LEU A 184 6.90 -24.33 11.31
N VAL A 185 8.01 -23.79 11.81
CA VAL A 185 9.09 -24.53 12.47
C VAL A 185 9.21 -24.09 13.92
N ILE A 186 8.65 -24.88 14.84
CA ILE A 186 8.41 -24.45 16.22
C ILE A 186 8.82 -25.46 17.29
N SER A 187 9.35 -24.98 18.42
CA SER A 187 9.63 -25.80 19.60
C SER A 187 10.51 -27.03 19.28
N ASN A 188 11.60 -26.84 18.53
CA ASN A 188 12.62 -27.86 18.33
C ASN A 188 13.79 -27.62 19.29
N ASP A 189 14.40 -28.70 19.80
CA ASP A 189 15.40 -28.60 20.88
C ASP A 189 16.66 -27.82 20.45
N ASN A 190 17.05 -27.93 19.17
CA ASN A 190 18.20 -27.25 18.58
C ASN A 190 17.76 -26.20 17.55
N SER A 191 18.24 -26.27 16.30
CA SER A 191 17.87 -25.30 15.27
C SER A 191 16.51 -25.65 14.65
N GLY A 192 15.78 -24.62 14.24
CA GLY A 192 14.62 -24.77 13.37
C GLY A 192 15.09 -25.20 11.98
N ILE A 193 16.02 -24.44 11.39
CA ILE A 193 16.68 -24.76 10.13
C ILE A 193 18.19 -24.75 10.30
N TYR A 194 18.84 -25.87 9.98
CA TYR A 194 20.28 -26.06 10.05
C TYR A 194 20.88 -26.25 8.66
N LEU A 195 21.78 -25.35 8.25
CA LEU A 195 22.56 -25.45 7.02
C LEU A 195 24.02 -25.82 7.32
N TYR A 196 24.48 -26.91 6.73
CA TYR A 196 25.87 -27.37 6.85
C TYR A 196 26.48 -27.66 5.50
N PHE A 197 27.56 -26.95 5.14
CA PHE A 197 28.18 -27.03 3.81
C PHE A 197 27.15 -26.89 2.66
N SER A 198 26.17 -25.99 2.83
CA SER A 198 25.00 -25.89 1.96
C SER A 198 24.79 -24.45 1.51
N GLY A 199 25.25 -24.14 0.29
CA GLY A 199 25.15 -22.80 -0.30
C GLY A 199 24.08 -22.69 -1.39
N GLY A 200 23.68 -21.47 -1.75
CA GLY A 200 22.73 -21.25 -2.85
C GLY A 200 21.29 -21.72 -2.57
N ASN A 201 20.91 -21.92 -1.30
CA ASN A 201 19.54 -22.28 -0.92
C ASN A 201 18.70 -21.02 -0.67
N THR A 202 17.39 -21.16 -0.81
CA THR A 202 16.41 -20.10 -0.49
C THR A 202 15.58 -20.53 0.71
N ILE A 203 15.61 -19.71 1.77
CA ILE A 203 14.82 -19.88 2.99
C ILE A 203 13.88 -18.67 3.08
N SER A 204 12.59 -18.84 2.77
CA SER A 204 11.68 -17.71 2.71
C SER A 204 10.24 -17.96 3.13
N GLY A 205 9.58 -16.98 3.74
CA GLY A 205 8.18 -17.14 4.17
C GLY A 205 7.99 -18.08 5.36
N ASN A 206 9.06 -18.47 6.06
CA ASN A 206 8.95 -19.42 7.19
C ASN A 206 8.70 -18.67 8.50
N THR A 207 7.95 -19.32 9.40
CA THR A 207 7.82 -18.89 10.80
C THR A 207 8.66 -19.81 11.67
N LEU A 208 9.69 -19.25 12.30
CA LEU A 208 10.70 -19.96 13.10
C LEU A 208 10.59 -19.44 14.54
N GLN A 209 9.97 -20.23 15.42
CA GLN A 209 9.62 -19.79 16.77
C GLN A 209 10.02 -20.78 17.85
N ASP A 210 10.49 -20.30 19.00
CA ASP A 210 10.76 -21.15 20.19
C ASP A 210 11.75 -22.29 19.90
N ASN A 211 12.77 -22.03 19.07
CA ASN A 211 13.89 -22.96 18.86
C ASN A 211 15.15 -22.42 19.57
N LEU A 212 16.16 -23.28 19.79
CA LEU A 212 17.45 -22.80 20.28
C LEU A 212 18.13 -21.88 19.25
N GLY A 213 18.03 -22.23 17.97
CA GLY A 213 18.41 -21.37 16.84
C GLY A 213 17.29 -21.30 15.82
N GLY A 214 16.90 -20.13 15.33
CA GLY A 214 15.93 -20.03 14.23
C GLY A 214 16.52 -20.64 12.96
N VAL A 215 17.52 -19.95 12.39
CA VAL A 215 18.33 -20.44 11.26
C VAL A 215 19.80 -20.48 11.68
N SER A 216 20.49 -21.58 11.40
CA SER A 216 21.92 -21.72 11.71
C SER A 216 22.70 -22.16 10.48
N ALA A 217 23.64 -21.33 10.03
CA ALA A 217 24.41 -21.52 8.81
C ALA A 217 25.91 -21.69 9.10
N TYR A 218 26.42 -22.88 8.79
CA TYR A 218 27.82 -23.26 8.98
C TYR A 218 28.43 -23.71 7.66
N PHE A 219 29.56 -23.13 7.26
CA PHE A 219 30.18 -23.35 5.93
C PHE A 219 29.21 -23.18 4.75
N SER A 220 28.23 -22.29 4.90
CA SER A 220 27.05 -22.19 4.04
C SER A 220 26.94 -20.75 3.51
N SER A 221 27.42 -20.57 2.29
CA SER A 221 27.57 -19.25 1.64
C SER A 221 26.59 -19.07 0.49
N GLY A 222 26.24 -17.82 0.19
CA GLY A 222 25.42 -17.50 -0.97
C GLY A 222 23.96 -17.96 -0.87
N ASN A 223 23.42 -18.13 0.33
CA ASN A 223 22.00 -18.41 0.55
C ASN A 223 21.17 -17.13 0.56
N VAL A 224 19.88 -17.25 0.28
CA VAL A 224 18.89 -16.18 0.43
C VAL A 224 18.00 -16.49 1.62
N ILE A 225 17.93 -15.58 2.59
CA ILE A 225 17.09 -15.70 3.78
C ILE A 225 16.18 -14.47 3.78
N SER A 226 14.91 -14.63 3.42
CA SER A 226 14.02 -13.47 3.29
C SER A 226 12.56 -13.73 3.61
N ASN A 227 11.84 -12.70 4.04
CA ASN A 227 10.40 -12.81 4.36
C ASN A 227 10.12 -13.85 5.46
N ASN A 228 11.05 -14.09 6.39
CA ASN A 228 10.83 -15.04 7.50
C ASN A 228 10.46 -14.28 8.78
N VAL A 229 9.56 -14.86 9.57
CA VAL A 229 9.30 -14.42 10.95
C VAL A 229 10.17 -15.26 11.87
N ILE A 230 11.18 -14.65 12.49
CA ILE A 230 12.18 -15.32 13.33
C ILE A 230 12.07 -14.73 14.72
N SER A 231 11.30 -15.38 15.60
CA SER A 231 10.91 -14.83 16.90
C SER A 231 11.03 -15.84 18.04
N ASP A 232 11.18 -15.37 19.27
CA ASP A 232 11.24 -16.21 20.49
C ASP A 232 12.31 -17.31 20.47
N ASN A 233 13.30 -17.22 19.58
CA ASN A 233 14.44 -18.13 19.60
C ASN A 233 15.50 -17.59 20.57
N ARG A 234 16.39 -18.47 21.06
CA ARG A 234 17.59 -17.97 21.75
C ARG A 234 18.47 -17.21 20.76
N ASP A 235 18.74 -17.79 19.59
CA ASP A 235 19.50 -17.16 18.52
C ASP A 235 18.64 -17.11 17.26
N GLY A 236 18.28 -15.93 16.75
CA GLY A 236 17.44 -15.80 15.55
C GLY A 236 18.14 -16.37 14.32
N LEU A 237 19.28 -15.78 13.96
CA LEU A 237 20.13 -16.21 12.86
C LEU A 237 21.60 -16.34 13.31
N THR A 238 22.15 -17.53 13.19
CA THR A 238 23.59 -17.77 13.38
C THR A 238 24.28 -17.94 12.03
N ILE A 239 25.28 -17.11 11.76
CA ILE A 239 26.16 -17.23 10.59
C ILE A 239 27.58 -17.42 11.09
N ASP A 240 28.14 -18.60 10.87
CA ASP A 240 29.47 -18.94 11.39
C ASP A 240 30.24 -19.82 10.40
N LEU A 241 31.52 -20.06 10.68
CA LEU A 241 32.38 -21.00 9.97
C LEU A 241 32.44 -20.72 8.46
N SER A 242 33.01 -19.59 8.06
CA SER A 242 33.20 -19.21 6.65
C SER A 242 31.92 -19.09 5.81
N SER A 243 30.75 -18.99 6.44
CA SER A 243 29.48 -18.66 5.79
C SER A 243 29.46 -17.17 5.42
N ARG A 244 29.57 -16.86 4.13
CA ARG A 244 29.67 -15.49 3.61
C ARG A 244 28.71 -15.25 2.45
N GLN A 245 28.52 -13.99 2.08
CA GLN A 245 27.76 -13.59 0.89
C GLN A 245 26.32 -14.12 0.88
N ASN A 246 25.75 -14.40 2.05
CA ASN A 246 24.32 -14.65 2.17
C ASN A 246 23.57 -13.31 2.01
N LEU A 247 22.36 -13.35 1.45
CA LEU A 247 21.49 -12.20 1.26
C LEU A 247 20.31 -12.32 2.22
N ILE A 248 20.22 -11.39 3.18
CA ILE A 248 19.27 -11.39 4.29
C ILE A 248 18.46 -10.09 4.27
N TYR A 249 17.18 -10.16 3.94
CA TYR A 249 16.31 -8.98 3.85
C TYR A 249 14.84 -9.36 4.12
N HIS A 250 14.04 -8.40 4.57
CA HIS A 250 12.62 -8.57 4.90
C HIS A 250 12.34 -9.66 5.93
N ASN A 251 13.28 -9.96 6.82
CA ASN A 251 13.00 -10.86 7.95
C ASN A 251 12.57 -10.03 9.16
N ASP A 252 11.67 -10.60 9.95
CA ASP A 252 11.25 -10.04 11.24
C ASP A 252 12.03 -10.72 12.35
N PHE A 253 13.03 -10.03 12.91
CA PHE A 253 13.82 -10.53 14.01
C PHE A 253 13.29 -10.01 15.35
N ASP A 254 12.87 -10.93 16.22
CA ASP A 254 12.51 -10.64 17.61
C ASP A 254 12.94 -11.78 18.54
N ASN A 255 14.22 -11.84 18.88
CA ASN A 255 14.84 -12.95 19.60
C ASN A 255 15.65 -12.46 20.80
N ILE A 256 16.11 -13.40 21.65
CA ILE A 256 17.06 -13.05 22.71
C ILE A 256 18.36 -12.48 22.09
N TYR A 257 18.79 -13.07 20.98
CA TYR A 257 19.86 -12.54 20.13
C TYR A 257 19.43 -12.66 18.67
N ASP A 258 19.10 -11.55 18.02
CA ASP A 258 18.61 -11.57 16.63
C ASP A 258 19.62 -12.19 15.67
N VAL A 259 20.88 -11.78 15.76
CA VAL A 259 21.96 -12.31 14.92
C VAL A 259 23.20 -12.61 15.74
N ARG A 260 23.84 -13.75 15.45
CA ARG A 260 25.21 -14.05 15.84
C ARG A 260 26.07 -14.32 14.63
N THR A 261 27.04 -13.45 14.40
CA THR A 261 28.02 -13.58 13.31
C THR A 261 29.38 -13.03 13.73
N ASP A 262 30.44 -13.55 13.13
CA ASP A 262 31.78 -12.97 13.24
C ASP A 262 31.90 -11.72 12.33
N PRO A 263 32.55 -10.62 12.77
CA PRO A 263 32.77 -9.41 11.96
C PRO A 263 33.45 -9.65 10.61
N ASP A 264 34.27 -10.69 10.45
CA ASP A 264 34.98 -11.01 9.21
C ASP A 264 34.15 -11.87 8.23
N LEU A 265 32.93 -12.27 8.63
CA LEU A 265 31.96 -12.96 7.78
C LEU A 265 31.01 -11.92 7.16
N VAL A 266 31.43 -11.35 6.04
CA VAL A 266 30.64 -10.34 5.33
C VAL A 266 29.43 -10.97 4.62
N ASN A 267 28.24 -10.48 4.95
CA ASN A 267 26.96 -10.83 4.34
C ASN A 267 26.20 -9.55 3.94
N TYR A 268 25.12 -9.69 3.18
CA TYR A 268 24.29 -8.58 2.71
C TYR A 268 22.99 -8.56 3.50
N TRP A 269 22.67 -7.41 4.10
CA TRP A 269 21.55 -7.27 5.05
C TRP A 269 20.42 -6.39 4.53
N ASP A 270 20.50 -6.01 3.26
CA ASP A 270 19.49 -5.22 2.56
C ASP A 270 19.48 -5.57 1.07
N TYR A 271 18.34 -5.35 0.43
CA TYR A 271 18.13 -5.58 -0.99
C TYR A 271 17.21 -4.51 -1.59
N ILE A 272 17.69 -3.81 -2.63
CA ILE A 272 16.93 -2.76 -3.35
C ILE A 272 16.35 -1.71 -2.38
N GLY A 273 17.17 -1.25 -1.43
CA GLY A 273 16.78 -0.18 -0.52
C GLY A 273 15.83 -0.60 0.61
N GLU A 274 15.61 -1.89 0.83
CA GLU A 274 14.86 -2.41 1.97
C GLU A 274 15.68 -3.48 2.71
N GLY A 275 15.67 -3.42 4.04
CA GLY A 275 16.41 -4.27 4.96
C GLY A 275 15.51 -5.23 5.72
N ASN A 276 15.84 -5.49 6.98
CA ASN A 276 15.10 -6.35 7.90
C ASN A 276 14.42 -5.52 8.99
N TYR A 277 13.42 -6.10 9.65
CA TYR A 277 12.90 -5.57 10.90
C TYR A 277 13.69 -6.15 12.08
N TRP A 278 13.99 -5.30 13.05
CA TRP A 278 14.77 -5.64 14.24
C TRP A 278 14.02 -5.11 15.46
N SER A 279 13.71 -5.98 16.43
CA SER A 279 12.94 -5.56 17.61
C SER A 279 13.71 -4.61 18.52
N ASP A 280 15.04 -4.54 18.39
CA ASP A 280 15.93 -3.63 19.12
C ASP A 280 16.32 -2.35 18.34
N TYR A 281 15.76 -2.12 17.15
CA TYR A 281 16.09 -0.94 16.36
C TYR A 281 15.43 0.34 16.92
N GLU A 282 16.27 1.27 17.38
CA GLU A 282 15.85 2.55 17.97
C GLU A 282 15.99 3.75 17.02
N GLY A 283 16.13 3.51 15.71
CA GLY A 283 16.26 4.59 14.73
C GLY A 283 14.98 5.38 14.48
N GLN A 284 15.05 6.32 13.53
CA GLN A 284 13.95 7.23 13.20
C GLN A 284 13.61 7.16 11.71
N ASP A 285 12.35 7.40 11.40
CA ASP A 285 11.80 7.56 10.05
C ASP A 285 11.28 8.99 9.92
N LEU A 286 12.16 9.91 9.53
CA LEU A 286 11.86 11.34 9.42
C LEU A 286 11.17 11.69 8.10
N ASN A 287 11.35 10.86 7.07
CA ASN A 287 10.76 11.07 5.76
C ASN A 287 9.38 10.39 5.61
N GLY A 288 8.99 9.52 6.54
CA GLY A 288 7.71 8.84 6.57
C GLY A 288 7.57 7.81 5.46
N ASP A 289 8.60 6.99 5.23
CA ASP A 289 8.59 5.94 4.20
C ASP A 289 8.62 4.51 4.77
N GLY A 290 8.57 4.36 6.10
CA GLY A 290 8.58 3.07 6.78
C GLY A 290 9.95 2.40 6.86
N ILE A 291 11.02 3.10 6.47
CA ILE A 291 12.42 2.67 6.54
C ILE A 291 13.15 3.61 7.50
N GLY A 292 14.03 3.05 8.32
CA GLY A 292 14.87 3.83 9.21
C GLY A 292 15.93 4.61 8.45
N ASP A 293 16.07 5.90 8.78
CA ASP A 293 17.05 6.82 8.18
C ASP A 293 18.51 6.54 8.62
N SER A 294 18.71 5.67 9.61
CA SER A 294 20.02 5.27 10.11
C SER A 294 20.25 3.77 9.99
N PRO A 295 21.45 3.31 9.60
CA PRO A 295 21.74 1.88 9.53
C PRO A 295 21.64 1.17 10.89
N HIS A 296 21.20 -0.09 10.88
CA HIS A 296 21.33 -1.00 12.03
C HIS A 296 22.66 -1.76 11.92
N ASN A 297 23.54 -1.58 12.91
CA ASN A 297 24.87 -2.18 12.92
C ASN A 297 24.85 -3.55 13.61
N ILE A 298 25.13 -4.62 12.85
CA ILE A 298 25.18 -5.99 13.38
C ILE A 298 26.58 -6.30 13.91
N THR A 299 27.62 -6.00 13.12
CA THR A 299 29.04 -6.05 13.51
C THR A 299 29.82 -4.99 12.72
N GLU A 300 31.14 -4.88 12.91
CA GLU A 300 31.98 -3.85 12.26
C GLU A 300 31.85 -3.83 10.72
N ASN A 301 31.74 -4.99 10.06
CA ASN A 301 31.61 -5.10 8.61
C ASN A 301 30.24 -5.58 8.13
N ASN A 302 29.27 -5.73 9.03
CA ASN A 302 27.90 -6.14 8.69
C ASN A 302 26.91 -5.11 9.24
N ARG A 303 26.18 -4.48 8.33
CA ARG A 303 25.14 -3.50 8.65
C ARG A 303 23.98 -3.66 7.70
N ASP A 304 22.79 -3.48 8.23
CA ASP A 304 21.58 -3.25 7.47
C ASP A 304 21.47 -1.74 7.23
N ASN A 305 21.53 -1.32 5.97
CA ASN A 305 21.50 0.10 5.63
C ASN A 305 20.08 0.67 5.55
N TYR A 306 19.06 -0.19 5.49
CA TYR A 306 17.67 0.19 5.28
C TYR A 306 16.73 -0.59 6.23
N PRO A 307 16.97 -0.55 7.55
CA PRO A 307 16.17 -1.30 8.52
C PRO A 307 14.70 -0.88 8.42
N LEU A 308 13.79 -1.84 8.49
CA LEU A 308 12.35 -1.58 8.44
C LEU A 308 11.86 -1.06 9.80
N MET A 309 10.98 -0.06 9.79
CA MET A 309 10.40 0.51 11.02
C MET A 309 9.32 -0.36 11.67
N GLY A 310 8.92 -1.44 11.01
CA GLY A 310 7.86 -2.35 11.45
C GLY A 310 8.00 -3.72 10.79
N MET A 311 7.22 -4.68 11.27
CA MET A 311 7.21 -6.05 10.78
C MET A 311 6.79 -6.11 9.31
N PHE A 312 7.43 -7.00 8.56
CA PHE A 312 7.21 -7.23 7.14
C PHE A 312 6.29 -8.42 6.89
N SER A 313 5.14 -8.17 6.31
CA SER A 313 4.17 -9.20 5.94
C SER A 313 3.96 -9.27 4.43
N THR A 314 3.76 -10.49 3.92
CA THR A 314 3.51 -10.76 2.50
C THR A 314 2.21 -11.54 2.32
N PHE A 315 1.35 -11.05 1.42
CA PHE A 315 0.04 -11.65 1.14
C PHE A 315 -0.09 -11.99 -0.35
N LYS A 316 -0.41 -13.25 -0.63
CA LYS A 316 -0.61 -13.78 -1.99
C LYS A 316 -2.09 -13.67 -2.36
N ILE A 317 -2.41 -12.90 -3.39
CA ILE A 317 -3.77 -12.77 -3.95
C ILE A 317 -3.80 -13.48 -5.30
N VAL A 318 -4.68 -14.47 -5.44
CA VAL A 318 -4.88 -15.19 -6.71
C VAL A 318 -6.15 -14.68 -7.36
N LEU A 319 -6.02 -14.03 -8.52
CA LEU A 319 -7.15 -13.57 -9.31
C LEU A 319 -7.09 -14.18 -10.71
N SER A 320 -8.11 -14.98 -11.04
CA SER A 320 -8.15 -15.81 -12.25
C SER A 320 -6.96 -16.80 -12.32
N THR A 321 -5.89 -16.44 -13.04
CA THR A 321 -4.68 -17.26 -13.20
C THR A 321 -3.40 -16.51 -12.84
N LYS A 322 -3.52 -15.29 -12.31
CA LYS A 322 -2.39 -14.45 -11.91
C LYS A 322 -2.31 -14.41 -10.38
N THR A 323 -1.09 -14.51 -9.88
CA THR A 323 -0.77 -14.30 -8.47
C THR A 323 -0.17 -12.92 -8.33
N TYR A 324 -0.76 -12.12 -7.44
CA TYR A 324 -0.27 -10.82 -7.03
C TYR A 324 0.26 -10.93 -5.61
N ILE A 325 1.31 -10.18 -5.33
CA ILE A 325 1.91 -10.09 -4.00
C ILE A 325 1.68 -8.68 -3.49
N VAL A 326 1.01 -8.57 -2.35
CA VAL A 326 0.89 -7.33 -1.57
C VAL A 326 1.79 -7.47 -0.36
N THR A 327 2.56 -6.42 -0.05
CA THR A 327 3.37 -6.40 1.17
C THR A 327 2.90 -5.29 2.09
N VAL A 328 3.02 -5.53 3.39
CA VAL A 328 2.69 -4.57 4.44
C VAL A 328 3.86 -4.49 5.40
N VAL A 329 4.38 -3.29 5.61
CA VAL A 329 5.30 -2.97 6.72
C VAL A 329 4.49 -2.21 7.75
N SER A 330 4.37 -2.74 8.96
CA SER A 330 3.61 -2.09 10.03
C SER A 330 4.23 -2.34 11.40
N ASN A 331 4.20 -1.33 12.26
CA ASN A 331 4.52 -1.52 13.68
C ASN A 331 3.41 -2.24 14.45
N SER A 332 2.24 -2.46 13.84
CA SER A 332 1.15 -3.25 14.40
C SER A 332 1.16 -4.66 13.83
N THR A 333 0.63 -5.63 14.58
CA THR A 333 0.44 -6.98 14.03
C THR A 333 -0.68 -6.95 12.99
N VAL A 334 -0.38 -7.38 11.77
CA VAL A 334 -1.35 -7.46 10.67
C VAL A 334 -2.00 -8.84 10.68
N THR A 335 -3.34 -8.87 10.70
CA THR A 335 -4.13 -10.11 10.71
C THR A 335 -5.32 -9.99 9.77
N ASP A 336 -5.98 -11.11 9.47
CA ASP A 336 -7.21 -11.16 8.67
C ASP A 336 -7.11 -10.38 7.36
N PHE A 337 -5.98 -10.52 6.66
CA PHE A 337 -5.78 -9.87 5.37
C PHE A 337 -6.71 -10.51 4.33
N GLU A 338 -7.53 -9.68 3.70
CA GLU A 338 -8.49 -10.09 2.69
C GLU A 338 -8.42 -9.17 1.47
N PHE A 339 -8.74 -9.74 0.31
CA PHE A 339 -8.95 -9.01 -0.93
C PHE A 339 -10.30 -9.38 -1.50
N GLU A 340 -11.14 -8.38 -1.74
CA GLU A 340 -12.47 -8.56 -2.30
C GLU A 340 -12.74 -7.61 -3.46
N ILE A 341 -13.69 -8.01 -4.30
CA ILE A 341 -14.25 -7.16 -5.36
C ILE A 341 -15.72 -6.97 -5.01
N GLY A 342 -16.11 -5.75 -4.63
CA GLY A 342 -17.46 -5.44 -4.19
C GLY A 342 -18.49 -5.83 -5.24
N GLU A 343 -19.44 -6.71 -4.89
CA GLU A 343 -20.36 -7.33 -5.86
C GLU A 343 -21.19 -6.29 -6.63
N GLU A 344 -21.60 -5.22 -5.97
CA GLU A 344 -22.44 -4.17 -6.56
C GLU A 344 -21.62 -3.09 -7.27
N THR A 345 -20.42 -2.78 -6.76
CA THR A 345 -19.64 -1.62 -7.20
C THR A 345 -18.51 -1.98 -8.15
N GLY A 346 -18.05 -3.23 -8.13
CA GLY A 346 -16.80 -3.67 -8.76
C GLY A 346 -15.55 -3.07 -8.14
N ASN A 347 -15.67 -2.37 -6.99
CA ASN A 347 -14.52 -1.78 -6.31
C ASN A 347 -13.59 -2.88 -5.80
N LYS A 348 -12.29 -2.69 -5.97
CA LYS A 348 -11.29 -3.56 -5.37
C LYS A 348 -10.98 -3.05 -3.98
N ILE A 349 -10.99 -3.95 -3.00
CA ILE A 349 -10.84 -3.62 -1.59
C ILE A 349 -9.79 -4.57 -1.02
N ILE A 350 -8.78 -3.99 -0.39
CA ILE A 350 -7.85 -4.70 0.50
C ILE A 350 -8.27 -4.34 1.92
N SER A 351 -8.47 -5.33 2.78
CA SER A 351 -8.75 -5.10 4.20
C SER A 351 -7.85 -5.94 5.08
N TYR A 352 -7.46 -5.41 6.23
CA TYR A 352 -6.74 -6.16 7.25
C TYR A 352 -6.95 -5.52 8.62
N ASN A 353 -6.83 -6.34 9.65
CA ASN A 353 -6.89 -5.92 11.03
C ASN A 353 -5.51 -5.56 11.54
N VAL A 354 -5.43 -4.48 12.32
CA VAL A 354 -4.23 -4.10 13.06
C VAL A 354 -4.47 -4.29 14.54
N LEU A 355 -3.58 -5.07 15.18
CA LEU A 355 -3.61 -5.34 16.61
C LEU A 355 -2.40 -4.69 17.27
N ASN A 356 -2.68 -3.92 18.32
CA ASN A 356 -1.78 -3.27 19.29
C ASN A 356 -0.26 -3.26 19.00
N ALA A 357 0.32 -2.06 19.10
CA ALA A 357 1.73 -1.86 19.43
C ALA A 357 1.83 -1.02 20.71
N ASN A 358 2.96 -1.08 21.41
CA ASN A 358 3.20 -0.41 22.70
C ASN A 358 3.13 1.13 22.67
N ASP A 359 2.96 1.74 21.49
CA ASP A 359 2.91 3.17 21.24
C ASP A 359 1.47 3.70 21.07
N SER A 360 1.33 5.02 20.99
CA SER A 360 0.03 5.69 20.78
C SER A 360 -0.34 5.87 19.30
N ILE A 361 0.62 5.70 18.39
CA ILE A 361 0.47 5.93 16.94
C ILE A 361 1.00 4.71 16.18
N GLY A 362 0.17 4.18 15.29
CA GLY A 362 0.49 3.09 14.39
C GLY A 362 0.80 3.62 13.00
N PHE A 363 1.53 2.83 12.21
CA PHE A 363 1.73 3.13 10.79
C PHE A 363 1.59 1.86 9.94
N SER A 364 1.29 2.08 8.67
CA SER A 364 1.36 1.04 7.64
C SER A 364 1.98 1.62 6.38
N ARG A 365 2.92 0.87 5.80
CA ARG A 365 3.36 1.02 4.42
C ARG A 365 2.90 -0.18 3.62
N VAL A 366 2.06 0.04 2.61
CA VAL A 366 1.47 -1.02 1.80
C VAL A 366 1.93 -0.91 0.36
N MET A 367 2.55 -1.97 -0.16
CA MET A 367 2.90 -2.09 -1.58
C MET A 367 1.79 -2.86 -2.31
N ILE A 368 1.23 -2.24 -3.34
CA ILE A 368 0.11 -2.77 -4.11
C ILE A 368 0.51 -2.79 -5.60
N PRO A 369 0.51 -3.96 -6.26
CA PRO A 369 0.74 -4.02 -7.70
C PRO A 369 -0.31 -3.21 -8.48
N LEU A 370 0.12 -2.33 -9.40
CA LEU A 370 -0.79 -1.46 -10.15
C LEU A 370 -1.76 -2.26 -11.06
N GLU A 371 -1.33 -3.44 -11.52
CA GLU A 371 -2.21 -4.34 -12.28
C GLU A 371 -3.31 -4.94 -11.40
N LEU A 372 -3.02 -5.18 -10.11
CA LEU A 372 -4.03 -5.63 -9.16
C LEU A 372 -5.02 -4.51 -8.87
N MET A 373 -4.54 -3.32 -8.51
CA MET A 373 -5.39 -2.24 -8.01
C MET A 373 -4.73 -0.88 -8.30
N ALA A 374 -5.42 -0.05 -9.08
CA ALA A 374 -4.92 1.23 -9.56
C ALA A 374 -5.50 2.42 -8.78
N ASP A 375 -4.83 3.56 -8.85
CA ASP A 375 -5.32 4.85 -8.37
C ASP A 375 -6.73 5.19 -8.93
N PRO A 376 -7.64 5.79 -8.15
CA PRO A 376 -7.49 6.42 -6.82
C PRO A 376 -7.48 5.44 -5.65
N TYR A 377 -6.67 5.70 -4.61
CA TYR A 377 -6.64 4.93 -3.36
C TYR A 377 -7.30 5.72 -2.22
N PHE A 378 -8.29 5.12 -1.57
CA PHE A 378 -8.91 5.63 -0.34
C PHE A 378 -8.56 4.71 0.81
N VAL A 379 -7.85 5.22 1.82
CA VAL A 379 -7.54 4.47 3.03
C VAL A 379 -8.56 4.83 4.09
N LEU A 380 -9.23 3.82 4.65
CA LEU A 380 -10.25 3.96 5.66
C LEU A 380 -9.83 3.16 6.90
N MET A 381 -10.07 3.71 8.08
CA MET A 381 -9.95 3.02 9.35
C MET A 381 -11.30 3.06 10.06
N ASP A 382 -11.92 1.90 10.22
CA ASP A 382 -13.30 1.77 10.72
C ASP A 382 -14.29 2.71 10.01
N GLY A 383 -14.09 2.91 8.70
CA GLY A 383 -14.89 3.80 7.85
C GLY A 383 -14.52 5.29 7.88
N SER A 384 -13.57 5.71 8.72
CA SER A 384 -13.02 7.07 8.73
C SER A 384 -11.83 7.18 7.79
N GLU A 385 -11.82 8.22 6.94
CA GLU A 385 -10.74 8.40 5.96
C GLU A 385 -9.41 8.80 6.61
N ILE A 386 -8.35 8.13 6.18
CA ILE A 386 -6.96 8.48 6.43
C ILE A 386 -6.36 8.90 5.10
N ILE A 387 -5.65 10.03 5.08
CA ILE A 387 -4.97 10.51 3.88
C ILE A 387 -3.61 9.82 3.79
N PRO A 388 -3.38 8.93 2.80
CA PRO A 388 -2.07 8.32 2.62
C PRO A 388 -1.13 9.24 1.84
N THR A 389 0.16 9.07 2.11
CA THR A 389 1.23 9.53 1.24
C THR A 389 1.52 8.46 0.20
N LEU A 390 1.43 8.81 -1.09
CA LEU A 390 1.86 7.94 -2.19
C LEU A 390 3.36 8.12 -2.42
N LEU A 391 4.15 7.07 -2.18
CA LEU A 391 5.59 7.07 -2.33
C LEU A 391 5.98 6.71 -3.78
N ASN A 392 6.84 7.52 -4.39
CA ASN A 392 7.29 7.33 -5.78
C ASN A 392 8.51 6.39 -5.85
N ILE A 393 8.28 5.11 -5.56
CA ILE A 393 9.33 4.08 -5.47
C ILE A 393 9.42 3.23 -6.75
N SER A 394 8.28 2.88 -7.35
CA SER A 394 8.19 1.97 -8.49
C SER A 394 7.19 2.46 -9.52
N SER A 395 7.41 2.11 -10.79
CA SER A 395 6.45 2.31 -11.88
C SER A 395 5.44 1.17 -12.02
N GLU A 396 5.63 0.05 -11.31
CA GLU A 396 4.80 -1.16 -11.41
C GLU A 396 3.91 -1.39 -10.18
N SER A 397 4.25 -0.76 -9.05
CA SER A 397 3.52 -0.88 -7.78
C SER A 397 3.34 0.49 -7.12
N ALA A 398 2.18 0.70 -6.51
CA ALA A 398 1.93 1.82 -5.61
C ALA A 398 2.43 1.49 -4.21
N TYR A 399 3.05 2.46 -3.53
CA TYR A 399 3.46 2.36 -2.15
C TYR A 399 2.72 3.42 -1.35
N LEU A 400 1.83 2.99 -0.45
CA LEU A 400 1.01 3.86 0.38
C LEU A 400 1.58 3.86 1.79
N TYR A 401 1.96 5.03 2.31
CA TYR A 401 2.33 5.21 3.71
C TYR A 401 1.28 6.04 4.44
N PHE A 402 0.87 5.61 5.62
CA PHE A 402 -0.06 6.37 6.45
C PHE A 402 0.09 5.99 7.93
N THR A 403 -0.28 6.94 8.79
CA THR A 403 -0.33 6.76 10.23
C THR A 403 -1.76 6.78 10.74
N TYR A 404 -1.98 6.16 11.89
CA TYR A 404 -3.28 6.05 12.53
C TYR A 404 -3.14 6.03 14.05
N LEU A 405 -4.20 6.40 14.75
CA LEU A 405 -4.25 6.27 16.22
C LEU A 405 -4.43 4.80 16.58
N ILE A 406 -3.66 4.29 17.55
CA ILE A 406 -3.74 2.87 17.90
C ILE A 406 -5.05 2.57 18.63
N GLN A 407 -5.85 1.74 17.97
CA GLN A 407 -7.00 1.02 18.49
C GLN A 407 -7.15 -0.25 17.63
N ASN A 408 -7.66 -1.33 18.20
CA ASN A 408 -7.99 -2.53 17.41
C ASN A 408 -9.02 -2.14 16.36
N SER A 409 -8.59 -2.12 15.11
CA SER A 409 -9.36 -1.54 14.01
C SER A 409 -9.07 -2.25 12.71
N THR A 410 -10.00 -2.09 11.78
CA THR A 410 -9.86 -2.60 10.42
C THR A 410 -9.41 -1.46 9.52
N ILE A 411 -8.32 -1.71 8.80
CA ILE A 411 -7.84 -0.84 7.73
C ILE A 411 -8.41 -1.37 6.43
N SER A 412 -8.94 -0.48 5.59
CA SER A 412 -9.46 -0.80 4.27
C SER A 412 -8.88 0.16 3.24
N ILE A 413 -8.28 -0.39 2.19
CA ILE A 413 -7.79 0.36 1.04
C ILE A 413 -8.76 0.07 -0.10
N VAL A 414 -9.43 1.12 -0.58
CA VAL A 414 -10.47 1.02 -1.61
C VAL A 414 -10.00 1.72 -2.87
N SER A 415 -10.08 1.03 -4.00
CA SER A 415 -9.87 1.62 -5.33
C SER A 415 -11.23 1.82 -5.96
N SER A 416 -11.63 3.09 -6.10
CA SER A 416 -12.95 3.44 -6.62
C SER A 416 -12.95 4.76 -7.37
N ARG A 417 -13.11 4.68 -8.69
CA ARG A 417 -13.30 5.87 -9.53
C ARG A 417 -14.60 6.61 -9.19
N THR A 418 -15.64 5.87 -8.79
CA THR A 418 -16.92 6.45 -8.38
C THR A 418 -16.76 7.28 -7.10
N MET A 419 -15.99 6.79 -6.13
CA MET A 419 -15.72 7.50 -4.88
C MET A 419 -14.90 8.78 -5.13
N GLN A 420 -13.92 8.74 -6.03
CA GLN A 420 -13.21 9.94 -6.47
C GLN A 420 -14.14 10.98 -7.12
N LEU A 421 -14.99 10.56 -8.06
CA LEU A 421 -15.94 11.48 -8.69
C LEU A 421 -16.91 12.10 -7.67
N TYR A 422 -17.30 11.34 -6.65
CA TYR A 422 -18.12 11.84 -5.56
C TYR A 422 -17.39 12.92 -4.73
N PHE A 423 -16.14 12.66 -4.32
CA PHE A 423 -15.35 13.65 -3.57
C PHE A 423 -15.03 14.90 -4.39
N ASP A 424 -14.71 14.75 -5.68
CA ASP A 424 -14.51 15.87 -6.61
C ASP A 424 -15.76 16.76 -6.69
N LEU A 425 -16.94 16.13 -6.77
CA LEU A 425 -18.22 16.83 -6.78
C LEU A 425 -18.51 17.54 -5.45
N LEU A 426 -18.20 16.88 -4.32
CA LEU A 426 -18.38 17.46 -2.99
C LEU A 426 -17.47 18.68 -2.78
N ALA A 427 -16.23 18.62 -3.25
CA ALA A 427 -15.30 19.75 -3.22
C ALA A 427 -15.81 20.92 -4.09
N GLN A 428 -16.29 20.64 -5.31
CA GLN A 428 -16.91 21.67 -6.17
C GLN A 428 -18.14 22.31 -5.53
N TYR A 429 -19.00 21.51 -4.90
CA TYR A 429 -20.16 22.00 -4.17
C TYR A 429 -19.76 22.91 -3.01
N SER A 430 -18.72 22.52 -2.26
CA SER A 430 -18.22 23.30 -1.13
C SER A 430 -17.62 24.65 -1.57
N ALA A 431 -16.84 24.66 -2.65
CA ALA A 431 -16.31 25.90 -3.25
C ALA A 431 -17.42 26.81 -3.80
N LEU A 432 -18.47 26.23 -4.38
CA LEU A 432 -19.64 27.00 -4.83
C LEU A 432 -20.37 27.65 -3.65
N GLN A 433 -20.49 26.94 -2.52
CA GLN A 433 -21.09 27.47 -1.31
C GLN A 433 -20.30 28.66 -0.74
N GLU A 434 -18.97 28.58 -0.76
CA GLU A 434 -18.08 29.68 -0.36
C GLU A 434 -18.25 30.89 -1.29
N SER A 435 -18.23 30.67 -2.62
CA SER A 435 -18.46 31.72 -3.62
C SER A 435 -19.83 32.40 -3.47
N LEU A 436 -20.88 31.63 -3.13
CA LEU A 436 -22.21 32.17 -2.85
C LEU A 436 -22.21 33.05 -1.59
N ASN A 437 -21.47 32.66 -0.55
CA ASN A 437 -21.34 33.47 0.66
C ASN A 437 -20.62 34.79 0.37
N GLU A 438 -19.54 34.78 -0.42
CA GLU A 438 -18.83 36.00 -0.85
C GLU A 438 -19.73 36.92 -1.70
N LEU A 439 -20.51 36.34 -2.62
CA LEU A 439 -21.47 37.10 -3.42
C LEU A 439 -22.55 37.74 -2.54
N ASN A 440 -23.05 37.03 -1.52
CA ASN A 440 -24.00 37.58 -0.57
C ASN A 440 -23.42 38.76 0.22
N ILE A 441 -22.17 38.67 0.67
CA ILE A 441 -21.50 39.79 1.35
C ILE A 441 -21.44 41.01 0.41
N THR A 442 -20.99 40.81 -0.82
CA THR A 442 -20.90 41.87 -1.84
C THR A 442 -22.26 42.50 -2.14
N PHE A 443 -23.33 41.69 -2.17
CA PHE A 443 -24.70 42.17 -2.36
C PHE A 443 -25.16 43.07 -1.21
N PHE A 444 -24.85 42.71 0.05
CA PHE A 444 -25.21 43.53 1.21
C PHE A 444 -24.44 44.85 1.26
N ASP A 445 -23.15 44.86 0.90
CA ASP A 445 -22.36 46.09 0.78
C ASP A 445 -22.97 47.04 -0.27
N LEU A 446 -23.34 46.51 -1.45
CA LEU A 446 -24.00 47.29 -2.50
C LEU A 446 -25.36 47.85 -2.05
N LEU A 447 -26.10 47.10 -1.23
CA LEU A 447 -27.39 47.54 -0.69
C LEU A 447 -27.21 48.70 0.30
N GLU A 448 -26.13 48.70 1.09
CA GLU A 448 -25.76 49.79 1.99
C GLU A 448 -25.35 51.05 1.21
N ASP A 449 -24.53 50.89 0.17
CA ASP A 449 -24.14 51.97 -0.74
C ASP A 449 -25.37 52.58 -1.44
N TYR A 450 -26.28 51.74 -1.94
CA TYR A 450 -27.52 52.20 -2.56
C TYR A 450 -28.40 52.98 -1.57
N SER A 451 -28.50 52.51 -0.33
CA SER A 451 -29.24 53.19 0.73
C SER A 451 -28.63 54.56 1.04
N SER A 452 -27.31 54.65 1.11
CA SER A 452 -26.58 55.91 1.28
C SER A 452 -26.78 56.87 0.11
N LEU A 453 -26.75 56.37 -1.12
CA LEU A 453 -27.02 57.16 -2.32
C LEU A 453 -28.46 57.70 -2.32
N LEU A 454 -29.43 56.90 -1.88
CA LEU A 454 -30.84 57.30 -1.79
C LEU A 454 -31.05 58.43 -0.77
N VAL A 455 -30.35 58.38 0.36
CA VAL A 455 -30.34 59.48 1.35
C VAL A 455 -29.74 60.74 0.76
N ASN A 456 -28.58 60.64 0.09
CA ASN A 456 -27.94 61.79 -0.56
C ASN A 456 -28.82 62.41 -1.65
N TYR A 457 -29.48 61.58 -2.47
CA TYR A 457 -30.42 62.03 -3.47
C TYR A 457 -31.60 62.80 -2.85
N SER A 458 -32.14 62.29 -1.74
CA SER A 458 -33.23 62.96 -1.01
C SER A 458 -32.81 64.34 -0.49
N ARG A 459 -31.60 64.46 0.08
CA ARG A 459 -31.04 65.75 0.55
C ARG A 459 -30.76 66.72 -0.59
N LEU A 460 -30.30 66.23 -1.73
CA LEU A 460 -30.11 67.05 -2.92
C LEU A 460 -31.45 67.59 -3.43
N LEU A 461 -32.50 66.75 -3.43
CA LEU A 461 -33.85 67.15 -3.83
C LEU A 461 -34.42 68.22 -2.90
N GLU A 462 -34.24 68.09 -1.58
CA GLU A 462 -34.62 69.12 -0.61
C GLU A 462 -33.87 70.43 -0.86
N SER A 463 -32.56 70.36 -1.09
CA SER A 463 -31.73 71.53 -1.38
C SER A 463 -32.16 72.22 -2.68
N PHE A 464 -32.51 71.45 -3.71
CA PHE A 464 -33.06 71.96 -4.96
C PHE A 464 -34.38 72.70 -4.74
N TYR A 465 -35.31 72.12 -3.98
CA TYR A 465 -36.58 72.79 -3.69
C TYR A 465 -36.40 74.06 -2.87
N ALA A 466 -35.51 74.07 -1.89
CA ALA A 466 -35.18 75.26 -1.11
C ALA A 466 -34.57 76.37 -1.98
N LEU A 467 -33.63 76.02 -2.85
CA LEU A 467 -33.01 76.96 -3.79
C LEU A 467 -34.04 77.53 -4.77
N ASN A 468 -34.90 76.67 -5.34
CA ASN A 468 -35.96 77.11 -6.24
C ASN A 468 -36.95 78.03 -5.53
N ALA A 469 -37.35 77.74 -4.29
CA ALA A 469 -38.21 78.63 -3.50
C ALA A 469 -37.56 80.00 -3.25
N SER A 470 -36.28 80.02 -2.89
CA SER A 470 -35.50 81.26 -2.72
C SER A 470 -35.41 82.06 -4.03
N TYR A 471 -35.17 81.38 -5.16
CA TYR A 471 -35.15 82.00 -6.48
C TYR A 471 -36.50 82.63 -6.86
N GLN A 472 -37.62 81.93 -6.61
CA GLN A 472 -38.96 82.48 -6.83
C GLN A 472 -39.21 83.72 -5.94
N GLN A 473 -38.78 83.69 -4.68
CA GLN A 473 -38.89 84.84 -3.78
C GLN A 473 -38.07 86.04 -4.28
N HIS A 474 -36.85 85.81 -4.76
CA HIS A 474 -36.02 86.86 -5.33
C HIS A 474 -36.65 87.47 -6.60
N LEU A 475 -37.31 86.66 -7.44
CA LEU A 475 -38.06 87.18 -8.60
C LEU A 475 -39.22 88.09 -8.18
N LEU A 476 -39.95 87.72 -7.13
CA LEU A 476 -41.01 88.54 -6.54
C LEU A 476 -40.47 89.87 -5.99
N ASP A 477 -39.39 89.81 -5.19
CA ASP A 477 -38.78 91.01 -4.61
C ASP A 477 -38.23 91.96 -5.70
N TYR A 478 -37.61 91.41 -6.76
CA TYR A 478 -37.14 92.17 -7.91
C TYR A 478 -38.32 92.86 -8.64
N SER A 479 -39.42 92.15 -8.86
CA SER A 479 -40.63 92.72 -9.45
C SER A 479 -41.17 93.89 -8.62
N LEU A 480 -41.22 93.73 -7.29
CA LEU A 480 -41.67 94.77 -6.37
C LEU A 480 -40.74 96.00 -6.38
N GLN A 481 -39.42 95.78 -6.39
CA GLN A 481 -38.45 96.87 -6.51
C GLN A 481 -38.61 97.65 -7.83
N MET A 482 -38.82 96.96 -8.95
CA MET A 482 -39.05 97.59 -10.23
C MET A 482 -40.34 98.42 -10.24
N GLU A 483 -41.39 97.94 -9.59
CA GLU A 483 -42.65 98.69 -9.40
C GLU A 483 -42.46 99.95 -8.53
N ASN A 484 -41.69 99.82 -7.44
CA ASN A 484 -41.33 100.94 -6.57
C ASN A 484 -40.49 102.01 -7.31
N ILE A 485 -39.48 101.59 -8.09
CA ILE A 485 -38.66 102.51 -8.92
C ILE A 485 -39.55 103.24 -9.92
N ARG A 486 -40.48 102.52 -10.57
CA ARG A 486 -41.43 103.11 -11.51
C ARG A 486 -42.31 104.16 -10.84
N SER A 487 -42.82 103.85 -9.64
CA SER A 487 -43.61 104.78 -8.82
C SER A 487 -42.82 106.02 -8.40
N LEU A 488 -41.54 105.86 -8.03
CA LEU A 488 -40.65 106.96 -7.68
C LEU A 488 -40.37 107.87 -8.89
N LEU A 489 -40.15 107.28 -10.08
CA LEU A 489 -40.02 108.00 -11.35
C LEU A 489 -41.27 108.82 -11.67
N TYR A 490 -42.47 108.26 -11.45
CA TYR A 490 -43.73 109.00 -11.60
C TYR A 490 -43.82 110.18 -10.63
N ILE A 491 -43.47 109.99 -9.35
CA ILE A 491 -43.45 111.06 -8.35
C ILE A 491 -42.47 112.17 -8.76
N PHE A 492 -41.26 111.81 -9.18
CA PHE A 492 -40.27 112.78 -9.67
C PHE A 492 -40.76 113.56 -10.88
N ALA A 493 -41.37 112.88 -11.86
CA ALA A 493 -41.93 113.53 -13.05
C ALA A 493 -43.05 114.53 -12.68
N VAL A 494 -43.93 114.15 -11.75
CA VAL A 494 -45.00 115.03 -11.23
C VAL A 494 -44.40 116.22 -10.49
N ALA A 495 -43.40 116.01 -9.63
CA ALA A 495 -42.75 117.09 -8.89
C ALA A 495 -42.03 118.09 -9.83
N ILE A 496 -41.36 117.59 -10.86
CA ILE A 496 -40.72 118.42 -11.90
C ILE A 496 -41.78 119.21 -12.69
N ALA A 497 -42.89 118.58 -13.05
CA ALA A 497 -43.99 119.25 -13.74
C ALA A 497 -44.60 120.36 -12.86
N VAL A 498 -44.86 120.08 -11.58
CA VAL A 498 -45.33 121.08 -10.61
C VAL A 498 -44.32 122.22 -10.51
N PHE A 499 -43.03 121.93 -10.30
CA PHE A 499 -41.98 122.94 -10.22
C PHE A 499 -41.91 123.81 -11.47
N MET A 500 -41.97 123.22 -12.67
CA MET A 500 -42.01 123.98 -13.91
C MET A 500 -43.26 124.89 -14.00
N VAL A 501 -44.43 124.37 -13.61
CA VAL A 501 -45.67 125.17 -13.59
C VAL A 501 -45.56 126.32 -12.58
N THR A 502 -45.05 126.12 -11.36
CA THR A 502 -44.83 127.20 -10.38
C THR A 502 -43.79 128.21 -10.87
N THR A 503 -42.72 127.76 -11.51
CA THR A 503 -41.67 128.65 -12.04
C THR A 503 -42.19 129.51 -13.18
N VAL A 504 -42.99 128.93 -14.09
CA VAL A 504 -43.67 129.66 -15.17
C VAL A 504 -44.72 130.62 -14.62
N TYR A 505 -45.47 130.23 -13.58
CA TYR A 505 -46.44 131.09 -12.91
C TYR A 505 -45.79 132.29 -12.22
N LEU A 506 -44.70 132.05 -11.47
CA LEU A 506 -43.92 133.10 -10.80
C LEU A 506 -43.22 134.03 -11.79
N SER A 507 -42.70 133.53 -12.92
CA SER A 507 -42.06 134.37 -13.94
C SER A 507 -43.06 135.27 -14.67
N LYS A 508 -44.30 134.79 -14.91
CA LYS A 508 -45.40 135.62 -15.41
C LYS A 508 -45.83 136.69 -14.40
N PHE A 509 -45.82 136.37 -13.11
CA PHE A 509 -46.14 137.34 -12.06
C PHE A 509 -45.08 138.45 -11.95
N ALA A 510 -43.80 138.12 -12.16
CA ALA A 510 -42.71 139.11 -12.17
C ALA A 510 -42.74 140.05 -13.39
N HIS A 511 -43.28 139.63 -14.54
CA HIS A 511 -43.28 140.42 -15.79
C HIS A 511 -44.50 141.31 -16.00
N ALA A 512 -45.52 141.28 -15.14
CA ALA A 512 -46.77 142.01 -15.32
C ALA A 512 -46.80 143.44 -14.71
N LYS A 513 -45.65 144.01 -14.32
CA LYS A 513 -45.54 145.42 -13.86
C LYS A 513 -44.47 146.20 -14.62
N ILE A 514 -44.83 146.64 -15.83
CA ILE A 514 -44.26 147.76 -16.60
C ILE A 514 -45.53 148.41 -17.23
N PRO A 515 -45.74 149.75 -17.42
CA PRO A 515 -44.88 150.70 -18.19
C PRO A 515 -45.13 152.23 -17.90
N PRO A 516 -45.05 153.21 -18.86
CA PRO A 516 -43.85 153.91 -19.42
C PRO A 516 -44.00 155.47 -19.53
N ARG A 517 -42.92 156.24 -19.82
CA ARG A 517 -42.83 157.32 -20.86
C ARG A 517 -41.67 158.34 -20.67
N THR A 518 -41.07 158.65 -21.83
CA THR A 518 -40.51 159.93 -22.34
C THR A 518 -39.22 160.56 -21.79
N GLU A 519 -38.37 160.88 -22.78
CA GLU A 519 -37.14 161.67 -22.79
C GLU A 519 -37.30 163.12 -22.34
N THR A 520 -36.24 163.68 -21.73
CA THR A 520 -35.65 165.01 -22.02
C THR A 520 -34.30 165.16 -21.29
N ALA A 521 -33.30 165.72 -22.01
CA ALA A 521 -32.23 166.69 -21.61
C ALA A 521 -31.52 166.52 -20.23
N GLU A 522 -30.22 166.74 -20.02
CA GLU A 522 -29.10 167.48 -20.62
C GLU A 522 -27.81 166.92 -19.93
N GLY A 523 -26.63 166.88 -20.55
CA GLY A 523 -25.64 167.95 -20.42
C GLY A 523 -24.84 167.89 -19.09
N GLY A 524 -23.62 167.30 -19.13
CA GLY A 524 -22.68 167.27 -18.01
C GLY A 524 -21.61 166.18 -18.14
#